data_AF-A0A510GH36-F1
#
_entry.id   AF-A0A510GH36-F1
#
_cell.length_a   1.000
_cell.length_b   1.000
_cell.length_c   1.000
_cell.angle_alpha   90.00
_cell.angle_beta   90.00
_cell.angle_gamma   90.00
#
_symmetry.space_group_name_H-M   'P 1'
#
loop_
_entity.id
_entity.type
_entity.pdbx_description
1 polymer ?
#
loop_
_entity_poly.entity_id
_entity_poly.type
_entity_poly.pdbx_seq_one_letter_code
_entity_poly.pdbx_strand_id
1 'polypeptide(L)'
;MPIRSFKSCLKQDQFLYGNTKIDGYKLGELEQVIYDNDGYTAEIFAASLLIGLGINEKYHYEPLSVLSGGYKLRVLLAQSLFNNPDILLLDEPTNHLDIISIYWLENYLKNSFKGILIFISHDLAFLNNVATDILDIDYGEIKLYTENYDNFIQENQIIATQRLSKRNFLEKKIANMQAWVDKFRAGTRARQSASREKQLEKIELPDIQKSSRISLLFRFKQLRSSGKLVLKIDHITKDFENK
;
A
#
# COMPACT_ATOMS: atom_id res chain seq x y z
N MET A 1 -11.11 -22.44 4.67
CA MET A 1 -12.57 -22.71 4.74
C MET A 1 -13.15 -22.48 3.35
N PRO A 2 -14.12 -23.30 2.87
CA PRO A 2 -14.50 -23.33 1.45
C PRO A 2 -15.35 -22.11 1.08
N ILE A 3 -15.58 -21.89 -0.23
CA ILE A 3 -16.71 -21.13 -0.81
C ILE A 3 -18.06 -21.80 -0.43
N ARG A 4 -18.26 -22.07 0.86
CA ARG A 4 -19.49 -22.60 1.45
C ARG A 4 -20.21 -21.53 2.27
N SER A 5 -19.57 -20.39 2.58
CA SER A 5 -20.22 -19.25 3.22
C SER A 5 -21.35 -18.68 2.35
N PHE A 6 -21.11 -18.48 1.05
CA PHE A 6 -22.14 -18.01 0.11
C PHE A 6 -23.34 -18.96 -0.04
N LYS A 7 -23.12 -20.28 0.06
CA LYS A 7 -24.19 -21.29 0.01
C LYS A 7 -24.86 -21.56 1.36
N SER A 8 -24.33 -21.07 2.48
CA SER A 8 -24.92 -21.37 3.79
C SER A 8 -26.28 -20.69 3.96
N CYS A 9 -26.42 -19.46 3.45
CA CYS A 9 -27.70 -18.77 3.35
C CYS A 9 -28.67 -19.50 2.40
N LEU A 10 -28.19 -19.87 1.20
CA LEU A 10 -29.02 -20.46 0.13
C LEU A 10 -29.44 -21.93 0.38
N LYS A 11 -28.65 -22.70 1.14
CA LYS A 11 -29.03 -24.07 1.51
C LYS A 11 -30.14 -24.11 2.56
N GLN A 12 -30.37 -23.02 3.30
CA GLN A 12 -31.56 -22.93 4.14
C GLN A 12 -32.81 -22.78 3.26
N ASP A 13 -32.79 -21.94 2.23
CA ASP A 13 -33.93 -21.78 1.32
C ASP A 13 -34.37 -23.09 0.66
N GLN A 14 -33.46 -23.87 0.08
CA GLN A 14 -33.83 -25.15 -0.56
C GLN A 14 -34.24 -26.25 0.41
N PHE A 15 -33.81 -26.20 1.67
CA PHE A 15 -34.21 -27.18 2.70
C PHE A 15 -35.56 -26.82 3.34
N LEU A 16 -35.97 -25.56 3.30
CA LEU A 16 -37.24 -25.08 3.86
C LEU A 16 -38.46 -25.51 3.03
N TYR A 17 -38.33 -25.64 1.71
CA TYR A 17 -39.45 -26.07 0.85
C TYR A 17 -39.66 -27.59 0.75
N GLY A 18 -38.72 -28.40 1.27
CA GLY A 18 -38.71 -29.85 1.10
C GLY A 18 -39.23 -30.68 2.29
N ASN A 19 -39.33 -30.10 3.49
CA ASN A 19 -39.75 -30.83 4.69
C ASN A 19 -40.99 -30.20 5.34
N THR A 20 -42.05 -31.00 5.36
CA THR A 20 -43.31 -30.74 6.03
C THR A 20 -43.10 -30.43 7.52
N LYS A 21 -43.66 -29.28 7.95
CA LYS A 21 -43.63 -28.69 9.32
C LYS A 21 -42.32 -28.01 9.73
N ILE A 22 -42.02 -26.86 9.11
CA ILE A 22 -41.27 -25.81 9.81
C ILE A 22 -42.28 -25.03 10.65
N ASP A 23 -42.04 -24.93 11.96
CA ASP A 23 -42.81 -24.04 12.84
C ASP A 23 -42.80 -22.62 12.26
N GLY A 24 -43.98 -22.04 12.02
CA GLY A 24 -44.09 -20.69 11.43
C GLY A 24 -43.32 -19.63 12.22
N TYR A 25 -43.16 -19.82 13.53
CA TYR A 25 -42.31 -18.99 14.38
C TYR A 25 -40.82 -19.04 13.98
N LYS A 26 -40.30 -20.24 13.72
CA LYS A 26 -38.91 -20.44 13.31
C LYS A 26 -38.64 -19.93 11.90
N LEU A 27 -39.64 -20.00 11.02
CA LEU A 27 -39.58 -19.39 9.69
C LEU A 27 -39.49 -17.86 9.80
N GLY A 28 -40.33 -17.23 10.64
CA GLY A 28 -40.28 -15.79 10.88
C GLY A 28 -38.94 -15.31 11.46
N GLU A 29 -38.38 -16.05 12.43
CA GLU A 29 -37.04 -15.75 12.96
C GLU A 29 -35.95 -15.82 11.87
N LEU A 30 -36.01 -16.83 10.99
CA LEU A 30 -35.05 -16.97 9.89
C LEU A 30 -35.21 -15.87 8.83
N GLU A 31 -36.45 -15.53 8.45
CA GLU A 31 -36.72 -14.43 7.51
C GLU A 31 -36.20 -13.10 8.05
N GLN A 32 -36.37 -12.86 9.35
CA GLN A 32 -35.85 -11.65 9.99
C GLN A 32 -34.32 -11.62 10.00
N VAL A 33 -33.66 -12.74 10.30
CA VAL A 33 -32.19 -12.85 10.20
C VAL A 33 -31.70 -12.62 8.77
N ILE A 34 -32.37 -13.17 7.76
CA ILE A 34 -32.02 -12.96 6.34
C ILE A 34 -32.18 -11.48 5.97
N TYR A 35 -33.27 -10.84 6.42
CA TYR A 35 -33.52 -9.43 6.18
C TYR A 35 -32.45 -8.54 6.84
N ASP A 36 -32.14 -8.79 8.12
CA ASP A 36 -31.16 -8.01 8.89
C ASP A 36 -29.73 -8.13 8.34
N ASN A 37 -29.44 -9.18 7.56
CA ASN A 37 -28.14 -9.42 6.93
C ASN A 37 -28.14 -9.14 5.42
N ASP A 38 -29.09 -8.34 4.91
CA ASP A 38 -29.20 -7.97 3.50
C ASP A 38 -29.26 -9.18 2.54
N GLY A 39 -29.74 -10.33 3.02
CA GLY A 39 -29.61 -11.63 2.36
C GLY A 39 -30.25 -11.69 0.97
N TYR A 40 -31.30 -10.90 0.72
CA TYR A 40 -31.95 -10.79 -0.59
C TYR A 40 -31.10 -10.07 -1.65
N THR A 41 -30.15 -9.23 -1.22
CA THR A 41 -29.22 -8.51 -2.12
C THR A 41 -27.83 -9.14 -2.16
N ALA A 42 -27.55 -10.05 -1.23
CA ALA A 42 -26.25 -10.70 -1.04
C ALA A 42 -25.72 -11.34 -2.33
N GLU A 43 -26.54 -12.08 -3.07
CA GLU A 43 -26.10 -12.73 -4.32
C GLU A 43 -25.70 -11.72 -5.40
N ILE A 44 -26.52 -10.69 -5.58
CA ILE A 44 -26.27 -9.63 -6.57
C ILE A 44 -24.97 -8.89 -6.21
N PHE A 45 -24.81 -8.57 -4.92
CA PHE A 45 -23.62 -7.89 -4.43
C PHE A 45 -22.37 -8.77 -4.60
N ALA A 46 -22.43 -10.04 -4.23
CA ALA A 46 -21.35 -10.99 -4.41
C ALA A 46 -20.94 -11.13 -5.88
N ALA A 47 -21.91 -11.26 -6.78
CA ALA A 47 -21.66 -11.31 -8.22
C ALA A 47 -20.97 -10.03 -8.72
N SER A 48 -21.40 -8.86 -8.24
CA SER A 48 -20.81 -7.57 -8.60
C SER A 48 -19.33 -7.46 -8.17
N LEU A 49 -18.99 -7.95 -6.97
CA LEU A 49 -17.61 -7.99 -6.48
C LEU A 49 -16.74 -8.93 -7.31
N LEU A 50 -17.24 -10.13 -7.61
CA LEU A 50 -16.52 -11.13 -8.41
C LEU A 50 -16.25 -10.61 -9.82
N ILE A 51 -17.24 -10.02 -10.48
CA ILE A 51 -17.11 -9.43 -11.83
C ILE A 51 -16.12 -8.27 -11.79
N GLY A 52 -16.22 -7.39 -10.80
CA GLY A 52 -15.31 -6.25 -10.61
C GLY A 52 -13.84 -6.65 -10.45
N LEU A 53 -13.59 -7.79 -9.79
CA LEU A 53 -12.26 -8.39 -9.68
C LEU A 53 -11.88 -9.27 -10.89
N GLY A 54 -12.63 -9.21 -11.99
CA GLY A 54 -12.31 -9.91 -13.24
C GLY A 54 -12.64 -11.41 -13.24
N ILE A 55 -13.51 -11.88 -12.34
CA ILE A 55 -14.00 -13.25 -12.32
C ILE A 55 -15.28 -13.34 -13.14
N ASN A 56 -15.18 -14.02 -14.28
CA ASN A 56 -16.30 -14.22 -15.20
C ASN A 56 -17.45 -15.02 -14.54
N GLU A 57 -18.69 -14.66 -14.87
CA GLU A 57 -19.93 -15.27 -14.38
C GLU A 57 -19.96 -16.80 -14.52
N LYS A 58 -19.34 -17.35 -15.59
CA LYS A 58 -19.25 -18.80 -15.79
C LYS A 58 -18.61 -19.55 -14.63
N TYR A 59 -17.78 -18.87 -13.82
CA TYR A 59 -17.07 -19.47 -12.69
C TYR A 59 -17.73 -19.24 -11.34
N HIS A 60 -18.81 -18.46 -11.25
CA HIS A 60 -19.42 -18.07 -9.97
C HIS A 60 -19.97 -19.27 -9.19
N TYR A 61 -20.44 -20.29 -9.90
CA TYR A 61 -21.03 -21.50 -9.30
C TYR A 61 -20.08 -22.70 -9.28
N GLU A 62 -18.88 -22.55 -9.87
CA GLU A 62 -17.87 -23.59 -9.93
C GLU A 62 -17.14 -23.73 -8.58
N PRO A 63 -16.65 -24.93 -8.22
CA PRO A 63 -15.87 -25.10 -7.02
C PRO A 63 -14.52 -24.37 -7.15
N LEU A 64 -14.04 -23.80 -6.03
CA LEU A 64 -12.77 -23.07 -5.95
C LEU A 64 -11.58 -23.86 -6.53
N SER A 65 -11.64 -25.19 -6.52
CA SER A 65 -10.61 -26.09 -7.07
C SER A 65 -10.36 -25.90 -8.56
N VAL A 66 -11.36 -25.43 -9.33
CA VAL A 66 -11.27 -25.19 -10.78
C VAL A 66 -10.46 -23.92 -11.09
N LEU A 67 -10.40 -22.97 -10.16
CA LEU A 67 -9.71 -21.70 -10.35
C LEU A 67 -8.19 -21.83 -10.15
N SER A 68 -7.42 -21.06 -10.92
CA SER A 68 -5.97 -20.94 -10.71
C SER A 68 -5.66 -20.16 -9.42
N GLY A 69 -4.42 -20.24 -8.94
CA GLY A 69 -4.01 -19.61 -7.67
C GLY A 69 -4.33 -18.12 -7.60
N GLY A 70 -4.08 -17.37 -8.68
CA GLY A 70 -4.40 -15.94 -8.75
C GLY A 70 -5.91 -15.67 -8.61
N TYR A 71 -6.74 -16.41 -9.35
CA TYR A 71 -8.20 -16.29 -9.25
C TYR A 71 -8.73 -16.66 -7.86
N LYS A 72 -8.11 -17.64 -7.18
CA LYS A 72 -8.47 -17.96 -5.78
C LYS A 72 -8.24 -16.78 -4.84
N LEU A 73 -7.12 -16.06 -5.00
CA LEU A 73 -6.85 -14.86 -4.20
C LEU A 73 -7.89 -13.77 -4.47
N ARG A 74 -8.31 -13.59 -5.72
CA ARG A 74 -9.39 -12.65 -6.08
C ARG A 74 -10.72 -13.01 -5.41
N VAL A 75 -11.07 -14.29 -5.35
CA VAL A 75 -12.27 -14.75 -4.60
C VAL A 75 -12.15 -14.45 -3.11
N LEU A 76 -10.97 -14.63 -2.51
CA LEU A 76 -10.73 -14.30 -1.10
C LEU A 76 -10.85 -12.80 -0.85
N LEU A 77 -10.33 -11.96 -1.75
CA LEU A 77 -10.51 -10.51 -1.68
C LEU A 77 -11.99 -10.13 -1.78
N ALA A 78 -12.75 -10.71 -2.71
CA ALA A 78 -14.20 -10.51 -2.78
C ALA A 78 -14.91 -10.90 -1.48
N GLN A 79 -14.52 -12.02 -0.86
CA GLN A 79 -15.07 -12.46 0.42
C GLN A 79 -14.80 -11.46 1.55
N SER A 80 -13.58 -10.92 1.62
CA SER A 80 -13.23 -9.91 2.61
C SER A 80 -14.01 -8.61 2.43
N LEU A 81 -14.22 -8.18 1.18
CA LEU A 81 -15.01 -6.99 0.86
C LEU A 81 -16.51 -7.20 1.12
N PHE A 82 -17.03 -8.39 0.81
CA PHE A 82 -18.44 -8.73 0.97
C PHE A 82 -18.92 -8.62 2.42
N ASN A 83 -18.06 -8.97 3.38
CA ASN A 83 -18.39 -8.91 4.81
C ASN A 83 -18.53 -7.48 5.36
N ASN A 84 -18.25 -6.44 4.55
CA ASN A 84 -18.31 -5.03 4.96
C ASN A 84 -17.68 -4.75 6.34
N PRO A 85 -16.41 -5.12 6.56
CA PRO A 85 -15.78 -5.00 7.87
C PRO A 85 -15.54 -3.54 8.25
N ASP A 86 -15.61 -3.24 9.56
CA ASP A 86 -15.23 -1.92 10.10
C ASP A 86 -13.76 -1.59 9.86
N ILE A 87 -12.90 -2.62 9.85
CA ILE A 87 -11.47 -2.51 9.59
C ILE A 87 -11.07 -3.56 8.57
N LEU A 88 -10.47 -3.12 7.46
CA LEU A 88 -9.97 -3.98 6.39
C LEU A 88 -8.45 -3.87 6.31
N LEU A 89 -7.77 -5.01 6.44
CA LEU A 89 -6.32 -5.13 6.31
C LEU A 89 -6.00 -5.83 4.98
N LEU A 90 -5.22 -5.19 4.11
CA LEU A 90 -4.82 -5.76 2.83
C LEU A 90 -3.30 -5.75 2.67
N ASP A 91 -2.74 -6.91 2.34
CA ASP A 91 -1.31 -7.04 2.04
C ASP A 91 -1.14 -7.30 0.53
N GLU A 92 -0.53 -6.36 -0.18
CA GLU A 92 -0.32 -6.35 -1.63
C GLU A 92 -1.59 -6.70 -2.44
N PRO A 93 -2.71 -5.95 -2.28
CA PRO A 93 -4.01 -6.32 -2.86
C PRO A 93 -4.05 -6.24 -4.39
N THR A 94 -3.12 -5.51 -5.02
CA THR A 94 -3.00 -5.39 -6.47
C THR A 94 -2.34 -6.61 -7.11
N ASN A 95 -1.72 -7.48 -6.31
CA ASN A 95 -1.04 -8.66 -6.82
C ASN A 95 -2.04 -9.62 -7.47
N HIS A 96 -1.63 -10.20 -8.60
CA HIS A 96 -2.48 -11.06 -9.43
C HIS A 96 -3.76 -10.40 -9.98
N LEU A 97 -3.93 -9.08 -9.87
CA LEU A 97 -4.98 -8.32 -10.56
C LEU A 97 -4.46 -7.75 -11.88
N ASP A 98 -5.35 -7.69 -12.86
CA ASP A 98 -5.14 -6.94 -14.10
C ASP A 98 -5.52 -5.48 -13.90
N ILE A 99 -5.03 -4.60 -14.78
CA ILE A 99 -5.17 -3.13 -14.65
C ILE A 99 -6.64 -2.70 -14.49
N ILE A 100 -7.56 -3.37 -15.19
CA ILE A 100 -9.00 -3.06 -15.11
C ILE A 100 -9.55 -3.40 -13.71
N SER A 101 -9.20 -4.58 -13.19
CA SER A 101 -9.59 -5.00 -11.84
C SER A 101 -8.97 -4.13 -10.75
N ILE A 102 -7.72 -3.68 -10.93
CA ILE A 102 -7.07 -2.72 -10.02
C ILE A 102 -7.85 -1.42 -9.98
N TYR A 103 -8.16 -0.84 -11.15
CA TYR A 103 -8.94 0.39 -11.22
C TYR A 103 -10.34 0.25 -10.61
N TRP A 104 -11.01 -0.88 -10.85
CA TRP A 104 -12.28 -1.16 -10.19
C TRP A 104 -12.14 -1.22 -8.67
N LEU A 105 -11.12 -1.92 -8.16
CA LEU A 105 -10.84 -2.04 -6.73
C LEU A 105 -10.55 -0.68 -6.11
N GLU A 106 -9.73 0.16 -6.75
CA GLU A 106 -9.46 1.52 -6.30
C GLU A 106 -10.76 2.33 -6.14
N ASN A 107 -11.63 2.30 -7.16
CA ASN A 107 -12.89 3.03 -7.12
C ASN A 107 -13.84 2.47 -6.05
N TYR A 108 -13.88 1.16 -5.87
CA TYR A 108 -14.68 0.52 -4.84
C TYR A 108 -14.22 0.96 -3.44
N LEU A 109 -12.91 0.87 -3.17
CA LEU A 109 -12.32 1.22 -1.88
C LEU A 109 -12.48 2.71 -1.56
N LYS A 110 -12.38 3.60 -2.55
CA LYS A 110 -12.56 5.04 -2.34
C LYS A 110 -14.02 5.44 -2.11
N ASN A 111 -14.94 4.88 -2.89
CA ASN A 111 -16.29 5.43 -2.99
C ASN A 111 -17.35 4.60 -2.27
N SER A 112 -17.13 3.29 -2.11
CA SER A 112 -18.12 2.34 -1.59
C SER A 112 -17.77 1.82 -0.21
N PHE A 113 -16.48 1.59 0.06
CA PHE A 113 -16.03 1.12 1.37
C PHE A 113 -16.08 2.25 2.42
N LYS A 114 -16.69 1.97 3.57
CA LYS A 114 -16.91 2.96 4.65
C LYS A 114 -16.06 2.75 5.90
N GLY A 115 -15.38 1.60 5.98
CA GLY A 115 -14.54 1.25 7.13
C GLY A 115 -13.15 1.88 7.06
N ILE A 116 -12.32 1.55 8.06
CA ILE A 116 -10.89 1.90 8.08
C ILE A 116 -10.15 0.90 7.20
N LEU A 117 -9.45 1.41 6.19
CA LEU A 117 -8.59 0.61 5.32
C LEU A 117 -7.13 0.80 5.72
N ILE A 118 -6.45 -0.29 6.04
CA ILE A 118 -4.99 -0.32 6.20
C ILE A 118 -4.44 -1.29 5.17
N PHE A 119 -3.53 -0.81 4.33
CA PHE A 119 -2.97 -1.64 3.29
C PHE A 119 -1.48 -1.41 3.06
N ILE A 120 -0.83 -2.43 2.53
CA ILE A 120 0.57 -2.42 2.09
C ILE A 120 0.54 -2.66 0.58
N SER A 121 1.30 -1.84 -0.16
CA SER A 121 1.39 -1.95 -1.62
C SER A 121 2.74 -1.44 -2.10
N HIS A 122 3.29 -2.12 -3.10
CA HIS A 122 4.42 -1.62 -3.89
C HIS A 122 3.97 -0.78 -5.12
N ASP A 123 2.68 -0.73 -5.42
CA ASP A 123 2.11 0.07 -6.50
C ASP A 123 1.90 1.52 -6.05
N LEU A 124 2.71 2.42 -6.62
CA LEU A 124 2.69 3.86 -6.33
C LEU A 124 1.39 4.54 -6.78
N ALA A 125 0.80 4.08 -7.89
CA ALA A 125 -0.45 4.65 -8.38
C ALA A 125 -1.60 4.29 -7.43
N PHE A 126 -1.65 3.02 -7.00
CA PHE A 126 -2.63 2.56 -6.04
C PHE A 126 -2.51 3.29 -4.70
N LEU A 127 -1.29 3.44 -4.17
CA LEU A 127 -1.02 4.22 -2.94
C LEU A 127 -1.52 5.66 -3.06
N ASN A 128 -1.11 6.38 -4.11
CA ASN A 128 -1.52 7.77 -4.31
C ASN A 128 -3.02 7.93 -4.54
N ASN A 129 -3.66 6.92 -5.14
CA ASN A 129 -5.07 6.97 -5.43
C ASN A 129 -5.90 6.70 -4.17
N VAL A 130 -5.59 5.64 -3.41
CA VAL A 130 -6.45 5.12 -2.35
C VAL A 130 -6.07 5.63 -0.96
N ALA A 131 -4.78 5.87 -0.68
CA ALA A 131 -4.36 6.28 0.65
C ALA A 131 -4.70 7.75 0.93
N THR A 132 -5.29 8.01 2.09
CA THR A 132 -5.47 9.36 2.66
C THR A 132 -4.31 9.76 3.57
N ASP A 133 -3.68 8.75 4.19
CA ASP A 133 -2.60 8.91 5.15
C ASP A 133 -1.52 7.86 4.87
N ILE A 134 -0.26 8.26 5.05
CA ILE A 134 0.90 7.40 4.90
C ILE A 134 1.49 7.12 6.28
N LEU A 135 1.55 5.84 6.64
CA LEU A 135 2.30 5.37 7.80
C LEU A 135 3.71 5.00 7.35
N ASP A 136 4.66 5.87 7.68
CA ASP A 136 6.07 5.63 7.42
C ASP A 136 6.69 4.82 8.55
N ILE A 137 7.34 3.72 8.19
CA ILE A 137 8.04 2.84 9.12
C ILE A 137 9.53 2.98 8.83
N ASP A 138 10.22 3.79 9.62
CA ASP A 138 11.67 3.96 9.52
C ASP A 138 12.28 4.27 10.90
N TYR A 139 13.57 3.99 11.06
CA TYR A 139 14.30 4.22 12.32
C TYR A 139 13.74 3.50 13.56
N GLY A 140 12.95 2.43 13.36
CA GLY A 140 12.27 1.71 14.45
C GLY A 140 11.06 2.48 15.01
N GLU A 141 10.62 3.54 14.35
CA GLU A 141 9.45 4.34 14.69
C GLU A 141 8.41 4.29 13.57
N ILE A 142 7.15 4.55 13.92
CA ILE A 142 6.07 4.73 12.96
C ILE A 142 5.64 6.20 12.99
N LYS A 143 5.67 6.86 11.83
CA LYS A 143 5.30 8.27 11.66
C LYS A 143 4.11 8.38 10.72
N LEU A 144 3.08 9.07 11.16
CA LEU A 144 1.87 9.31 10.38
C LEU A 144 2.00 10.63 9.60
N TYR A 145 1.67 10.59 8.31
CA TYR A 145 1.61 11.73 7.42
C TYR A 145 0.24 11.79 6.75
N THR A 146 -0.51 12.86 6.97
CA THR A 146 -1.89 13.04 6.43
C THR A 146 -1.83 13.75 5.08
N GLU A 147 -1.19 13.10 4.12
CA GLU A 147 -0.91 13.59 2.77
C GLU A 147 -0.86 12.39 1.82
N ASN A 148 -1.02 12.63 0.51
CA ASN A 148 -0.80 11.60 -0.51
C ASN A 148 0.68 11.17 -0.55
N TYR A 149 0.95 9.99 -1.11
CA TYR A 149 2.30 9.42 -1.16
C TYR A 149 3.32 10.33 -1.86
N ASP A 150 2.96 10.98 -2.97
CA ASP A 150 3.86 11.89 -3.69
C ASP A 150 4.31 13.09 -2.82
N ASN A 151 3.37 13.68 -2.07
CA ASN A 151 3.65 14.80 -1.17
C ASN A 151 4.55 14.34 -0.02
N PHE A 152 4.25 13.18 0.56
CA PHE A 152 5.07 12.54 1.60
C PHE A 152 6.53 12.35 1.14
N ILE A 153 6.76 11.87 -0.09
CA ILE A 153 8.12 11.70 -0.62
C ILE A 153 8.82 13.04 -0.79
N GLN A 154 8.14 14.04 -1.33
CA GLN A 154 8.71 15.38 -1.52
C GLN A 154 9.09 16.03 -0.20
N GLU A 155 8.20 15.99 0.80
CA GLU A 155 8.45 16.55 2.13
C GLU A 155 9.66 15.88 2.78
N ASN A 156 9.73 14.54 2.72
CA ASN A 156 10.88 13.81 3.27
C ASN A 156 12.20 14.17 2.58
N GLN A 157 12.20 14.37 1.26
CA GLN A 157 13.39 14.82 0.54
C GLN A 157 13.82 16.23 0.96
N ILE A 158 12.87 17.14 1.15
CA ILE A 158 13.14 18.51 1.63
C ILE A 158 13.72 18.47 3.04
N ILE A 159 13.12 17.69 3.95
CA ILE A 159 13.61 17.53 5.32
C ILE A 159 15.03 16.94 5.32
N ALA A 160 15.28 15.91 4.51
CA ALA A 160 16.59 15.28 4.41
C ALA A 160 17.67 16.26 3.90
N THR A 161 17.37 17.03 2.85
CA THR A 161 18.31 18.02 2.29
C THR A 161 18.56 19.19 3.23
N GLN A 162 17.55 19.66 3.97
CA GLN A 162 17.72 20.67 5.02
C GLN A 162 18.58 20.17 6.18
N ARG A 163 18.38 18.94 6.64
CA ARG A 163 19.21 18.31 7.68
C ARG A 163 20.67 18.19 7.23
N LEU A 164 20.89 17.71 6.00
CA LEU A 164 22.23 17.58 5.41
C LEU A 164 22.94 18.93 5.27
N SER A 165 22.26 19.94 4.73
CA SER A 165 22.83 21.28 4.57
C SER A 165 23.15 21.95 5.90
N LYS A 166 22.27 21.83 6.90
CA LYS A 166 22.51 22.31 8.26
C LYS A 166 23.71 21.63 8.91
N ARG A 167 23.83 20.30 8.79
CA ARG A 167 25.00 19.55 9.27
C ARG A 167 26.29 20.03 8.61
N ASN A 168 26.31 20.12 7.29
CA ASN A 168 27.49 20.58 6.53
C ASN A 168 27.88 22.02 6.90
N PHE A 169 26.91 22.90 7.15
CA PHE A 169 27.17 24.27 7.60
C PHE A 169 27.80 24.30 8.99
N LEU A 170 27.26 23.51 9.93
CA LEU A 170 27.79 23.40 11.30
C LEU A 170 29.20 22.79 11.30
N GLU A 171 29.47 21.75 10.50
CA GLU A 171 30.80 21.17 10.35
C GLU A 171 31.82 22.18 9.84
N LYS A 172 31.48 22.94 8.77
CA LYS A 172 32.35 24.00 8.26
C LYS A 172 32.61 25.08 9.33
N LYS A 173 31.57 25.44 10.08
CA LYS A 173 31.66 26.43 11.16
C LYS A 173 32.56 25.93 12.30
N ILE A 174 32.42 24.66 12.71
CA ILE A 174 33.26 24.00 13.70
C ILE A 174 34.71 23.97 13.24
N ALA A 175 34.97 23.50 12.01
CA ALA A 175 36.32 23.42 11.45
C ALA A 175 37.01 24.79 11.39
N ASN A 176 36.28 25.84 10.96
CA ASN A 176 36.80 27.20 10.92
C ASN A 176 37.12 27.75 12.33
N MET A 177 36.26 27.47 13.32
CA MET A 177 36.50 27.90 14.70
C MET A 177 37.67 27.14 15.33
N GLN A 178 37.77 25.83 15.12
CA GLN A 178 38.89 25.02 15.60
C GLN A 178 40.21 25.50 15.01
N ALA A 179 40.30 25.65 13.69
CA ALA A 179 41.51 26.17 13.03
C ALA A 179 41.92 27.55 13.54
N TRP A 180 40.95 28.40 13.90
CA TRP A 180 41.21 29.70 14.50
C TRP A 180 41.72 29.58 15.94
N VAL A 181 41.09 28.73 16.76
CA VAL A 181 41.51 28.46 18.14
C VAL A 181 42.93 27.89 18.16
N ASP A 182 43.24 26.94 17.28
CA ASP A 182 44.58 26.33 17.18
C ASP A 182 45.64 27.37 16.78
N LYS A 183 45.33 28.22 15.80
CA LYS A 183 46.23 29.28 15.34
C LYS A 183 46.50 30.38 16.38
N PHE A 184 45.51 30.68 17.23
CA PHE A 184 45.58 31.77 18.21
C PHE A 184 45.52 31.29 19.67
N ARG A 185 45.93 30.04 19.93
CA ARG A 185 45.85 29.41 21.25
C ARG A 185 46.77 30.08 22.28
N ALA A 186 47.95 30.51 21.84
CA ALA A 186 48.92 31.24 22.64
C ALA A 186 49.16 32.64 22.03
N GLY A 187 49.13 33.69 22.86
CA GLY A 187 49.38 35.08 22.45
C GLY A 187 48.25 36.05 22.76
N THR A 188 48.24 37.22 22.12
CA THR A 188 47.36 38.37 22.40
C THR A 188 45.86 38.11 22.27
N ARG A 189 45.46 37.01 21.61
CA ARG A 189 44.05 36.65 21.36
C ARG A 189 43.56 35.43 22.17
N ALA A 190 44.33 34.97 23.16
CA ALA A 190 44.02 33.78 23.97
C ALA A 190 42.62 33.84 24.64
N ARG A 191 42.19 35.01 25.12
CA ARG A 191 40.85 35.20 25.70
C ARG A 191 39.71 34.92 24.71
N GLN A 192 39.90 35.28 23.44
CA GLN A 192 38.93 35.02 22.38
C GLN A 192 38.93 33.54 21.95
N SER A 193 40.09 32.88 22.00
CA SER A 193 40.23 31.43 21.74
C SER A 193 39.47 30.62 22.79
N ALA A 194 39.67 30.93 24.08
CA ALA A 194 38.95 30.29 25.18
C ALA A 194 37.42 30.50 25.11
N SER A 195 36.95 31.66 24.62
CA SER A 195 35.52 31.90 24.41
C SER A 195 34.93 31.08 23.27
N ARG A 196 35.69 30.87 22.18
CA ARG A 196 35.26 30.06 21.03
C ARG A 196 35.31 28.57 21.33
N GLU A 197 36.25 28.12 22.15
CA GLU A 197 36.32 26.74 22.66
C GLU A 197 35.04 26.39 23.42
N LYS A 198 34.58 27.28 24.32
CA LYS A 198 33.28 27.14 25.00
C LYS A 198 32.07 27.22 24.06
N GLN A 199 32.18 27.87 22.90
CA GLN A 199 31.12 27.90 21.89
C GLN A 199 31.08 26.59 21.11
N LEU A 200 32.23 26.01 20.80
CA LEU A 200 32.35 24.70 20.14
C LEU A 200 31.70 23.59 20.97
N GLU A 201 31.92 23.59 22.28
CA GLU A 201 31.28 22.62 23.21
C GLU A 201 29.75 22.68 23.20
N LYS A 202 29.16 23.82 22.81
CA LYS A 202 27.70 24.00 22.75
C LYS A 202 27.08 23.70 21.39
N ILE A 203 27.91 23.51 20.35
CA ILE A 203 27.37 23.22 19.02
C ILE A 203 27.08 21.72 18.94
N GLU A 204 25.80 21.38 18.94
CA GLU A 204 25.35 20.02 18.69
C GLU A 204 25.18 19.78 17.18
N LEU A 205 25.81 18.73 16.69
CA LEU A 205 25.60 18.27 15.32
C LEU A 205 24.33 17.42 15.27
N PRO A 206 23.41 17.68 14.31
CA PRO A 206 22.26 16.82 14.11
C PRO A 206 22.71 15.40 13.78
N ASP A 207 22.21 14.42 14.54
CA ASP A 207 22.43 13.00 14.23
C ASP A 207 21.62 12.63 12.98
N ILE A 208 22.32 12.23 11.92
CA ILE A 208 21.69 11.72 10.70
C ILE A 208 21.70 10.21 10.81
N GLN A 209 20.62 9.67 11.38
CA GLN A 209 20.40 8.23 11.37
C GLN A 209 20.32 7.74 9.92
N LYS A 210 20.84 6.53 9.67
CA LYS A 210 20.75 5.90 8.36
C LYS A 210 19.38 5.26 8.21
N SER A 211 18.64 5.67 7.18
CA SER A 211 17.37 5.05 6.83
C SER A 211 17.55 3.56 6.59
N SER A 212 16.55 2.76 6.99
CA SER A 212 16.49 1.34 6.68
C SER A 212 16.18 1.07 5.19
N ARG A 213 15.75 2.10 4.44
CA ARG A 213 15.34 1.99 3.04
C ARG A 213 16.52 1.76 2.11
N ILE A 214 16.43 0.71 1.30
CA ILE A 214 17.41 0.39 0.26
C ILE A 214 16.85 0.82 -1.10
N SER A 215 17.35 1.93 -1.65
CA SER A 215 17.04 2.31 -3.04
C SER A 215 18.12 1.78 -3.99
N LEU A 216 17.75 0.90 -4.93
CA LEU A 216 18.65 0.46 -5.98
C LEU A 216 18.76 1.53 -7.06
N LEU A 217 19.90 2.21 -7.12
CA LEU A 217 20.16 3.20 -8.17
C LEU A 217 20.82 2.52 -9.37
N PHE A 218 20.04 2.21 -10.39
CA PHE A 218 20.55 1.67 -11.65
C PHE A 218 21.16 2.79 -12.49
N ARG A 219 22.48 2.91 -12.48
CA ARG A 219 23.20 3.83 -13.37
C ARG A 219 23.72 3.07 -14.59
N PHE A 220 22.98 3.13 -15.68
CA PHE A 220 23.43 2.59 -16.96
C PHE A 220 24.43 3.57 -17.60
N LYS A 221 25.70 3.19 -17.65
CA LYS A 221 26.70 3.92 -18.46
C LYS A 221 26.57 3.45 -19.90
N GLN A 222 26.10 4.33 -20.78
CA GLN A 222 26.08 4.05 -22.21
C GLN A 222 27.52 3.99 -22.73
N LEU A 223 28.03 2.78 -22.99
CA LEU A 223 29.39 2.56 -23.50
C LEU A 223 29.55 2.89 -24.99
N ARG A 224 28.43 2.89 -25.74
CA ARG A 224 28.40 3.13 -27.19
C ARG A 224 27.20 3.98 -27.58
N SER A 225 27.37 4.88 -28.54
CA SER A 225 26.25 5.64 -29.12
C SER A 225 25.22 4.67 -29.70
N SER A 226 23.93 4.91 -29.43
CA SER A 226 22.88 4.15 -30.10
C SER A 226 22.88 4.57 -31.58
N GLY A 227 22.95 3.60 -32.49
CA GLY A 227 22.90 3.88 -33.92
C GLY A 227 21.61 4.62 -34.32
N LYS A 228 21.54 5.13 -35.57
CA LYS A 228 20.36 5.85 -36.09
C LYS A 228 19.06 5.03 -36.03
N LEU A 229 19.17 3.70 -36.02
CA LEU A 229 18.05 2.77 -35.91
C LEU A 229 18.29 1.91 -34.67
N VAL A 230 17.56 2.17 -33.59
CA VAL A 230 17.76 1.49 -32.29
C VAL A 230 17.04 0.13 -32.28
N LEU A 231 15.85 0.07 -32.88
CA LEU A 231 15.03 -1.12 -32.95
C LEU A 231 14.12 -1.00 -34.17
N LYS A 232 14.16 -2.00 -35.06
CA LYS A 232 13.17 -2.18 -36.13
C LYS A 232 12.60 -3.58 -35.95
N ILE A 233 11.30 -3.66 -35.70
CA ILE A 233 10.60 -4.91 -35.56
C ILE A 233 9.65 -5.02 -36.75
N ASP A 234 9.89 -6.04 -37.57
CA ASP A 234 9.00 -6.44 -38.64
C ASP A 234 8.30 -7.75 -38.19
N HIS A 235 6.99 -7.87 -38.43
CA HIS A 235 6.18 -9.06 -38.14
C HIS A 235 6.12 -9.52 -36.67
N ILE A 236 5.85 -8.58 -35.73
CA ILE A 236 5.55 -8.97 -34.34
C ILE A 236 4.23 -9.75 -34.31
N THR A 237 4.27 -10.97 -33.78
CA THR A 237 3.10 -11.81 -33.52
C THR A 237 3.13 -12.22 -32.06
N LYS A 238 1.97 -12.16 -31.41
CA LYS A 238 1.77 -12.61 -30.03
C LYS A 238 0.77 -13.74 -30.09
N ASP A 239 1.23 -14.94 -29.77
CA ASP A 239 0.37 -16.10 -29.58
C ASP A 239 0.28 -16.40 -28.09
N PHE A 240 -0.91 -16.76 -27.63
CA PHE A 240 -1.11 -17.28 -26.29
C PHE A 240 -1.43 -18.76 -26.47
N GLU A 241 -0.46 -19.63 -26.19
CA GLU A 241 -0.67 -21.07 -26.24
C GLU A 241 -1.93 -21.41 -25.42
N ASN A 242 -2.93 -21.95 -26.11
CA ASN A 242 -4.22 -22.36 -25.55
C ASN A 242 -4.04 -23.19 -24.27
N LYS A 243 -4.28 -22.55 -23.11
CA LYS A 243 -4.62 -23.19 -21.84
C LYS A 243 -5.74 -22.41 -21.17
#